data_AF-A0A660LTD4-F1
#
_entry.id   AF-A0A660LTD4-F1
#
_cell.length_a   1.000
_cell.length_b   1.000
_cell.length_c   1.000
_cell.angle_alpha   90.00
_cell.angle_beta   90.00
_cell.angle_gamma   90.00
#
_symmetry.space_group_name_H-M   'P 1'
#
loop_
_entity.id
_entity.type
_entity.pdbx_description
1 polymer ?
#
loop_
_entity_poly.entity_id
_entity_poly.type
_entity_poly.pdbx_seq_one_letter_code
_entity_poly.pdbx_strand_id
1 'polypeptide(L)'
;MKVGKIITIILAVAICGIMVFMLSQTPPKKEKVATNAQPKVEQNFTKEQPKSSEEFASEDELKKVKELSLSVAKVHNEGVSKQYLTTCAPCHGANAKGVVAPDITHLSKDELLKKLADYKAGKVQNSLMKGLLTNVSDSELESLADEISKFKK
;
A
#
# COMPACT_ATOMS: atom_id res chain seq x y z
N MET A 1 -39.93 35.50 -1.67
CA MET A 1 -39.66 34.35 -2.56
C MET A 1 -38.46 33.58 -2.03
N LYS A 2 -38.57 32.25 -1.92
CA LYS A 2 -37.69 31.39 -1.11
C LYS A 2 -36.27 31.34 -1.69
N VAL A 3 -35.31 31.96 -1.00
CA VAL A 3 -33.86 31.93 -1.29
C VAL A 3 -33.33 30.50 -1.56
N GLY A 4 -33.92 29.49 -0.90
CA GLY A 4 -33.60 28.09 -1.14
C GLY A 4 -33.80 27.62 -2.59
N LYS A 5 -34.80 28.14 -3.32
CA LYS A 5 -35.03 27.76 -4.73
C LYS A 5 -33.94 28.28 -5.67
N ILE A 6 -33.35 29.44 -5.36
CA ILE A 6 -32.31 30.06 -6.19
C ILE A 6 -30.99 29.28 -6.01
N ILE A 7 -30.67 28.91 -4.78
CA ILE A 7 -29.48 28.10 -4.46
C ILE A 7 -29.56 26.72 -5.13
N THR A 8 -30.72 26.08 -5.13
CA THR A 8 -30.90 24.77 -5.80
C THR A 8 -30.75 24.86 -7.32
N ILE A 9 -31.15 25.97 -7.94
CA ILE A 9 -31.01 26.16 -9.39
C ILE A 9 -29.54 26.37 -9.76
N ILE A 10 -28.81 27.20 -9.00
CA ILE A 10 -27.39 27.46 -9.26
C ILE A 10 -26.56 26.18 -9.06
N LEU A 11 -26.84 25.41 -8.00
CA LEU A 11 -26.16 24.14 -7.75
C LEU A 11 -26.44 23.13 -8.88
N ALA A 12 -27.68 23.02 -9.36
CA ALA A 12 -28.05 22.12 -10.44
C ALA A 12 -27.35 22.51 -11.76
N VAL A 13 -27.28 23.80 -12.09
CA VAL A 13 -26.60 24.29 -13.30
C VAL A 13 -25.09 24.04 -13.22
N ALA A 14 -24.48 24.24 -12.05
CA ALA A 14 -23.07 23.95 -11.85
C ALA A 14 -22.75 22.45 -12.01
N ILE A 15 -23.59 21.57 -11.44
CA ILE A 15 -23.43 20.11 -11.56
C ILE A 15 -23.61 19.66 -13.02
N CYS A 16 -24.62 20.16 -13.72
CA CYS A 16 -24.83 19.87 -15.14
C CYS A 16 -23.66 20.37 -16.01
N GLY A 17 -23.12 21.56 -15.73
CA GLY A 17 -21.95 22.09 -16.44
C GLY A 17 -20.69 21.24 -16.25
N ILE A 18 -20.46 20.74 -15.02
CA ILE A 18 -19.33 19.84 -14.72
C ILE A 18 -19.51 18.48 -15.43
N MET A 19 -20.73 17.93 -15.48
CA MET A 19 -20.99 16.68 -16.20
C MET A 19 -20.77 16.80 -17.71
N VAL A 20 -21.16 17.92 -18.33
CA VAL A 20 -20.92 18.18 -19.76
C VAL A 20 -19.43 18.38 -20.06
N PHE A 21 -18.69 19.04 -19.16
CA PHE A 21 -17.24 19.22 -19.31
C PHE A 21 -16.46 17.90 -19.18
N MET A 22 -16.91 16.99 -18.30
CA MET A 22 -16.36 15.64 -18.18
C MET A 22 -16.65 14.75 -19.41
N LEU A 23 -17.77 14.96 -20.10
CA LEU A 23 -18.10 14.25 -21.35
C LEU A 23 -17.28 14.74 -22.56
N SER A 24 -16.71 15.95 -22.51
CA SER A 24 -15.92 16.51 -23.63
C SER A 24 -14.44 16.09 -23.65
N GLN A 25 -13.94 15.39 -22.62
CA GLN A 25 -12.54 14.93 -22.54
C GLN A 25 -12.32 13.46 -22.92
N THR A 26 -13.06 12.94 -23.90
CA THR A 26 -12.79 11.60 -24.46
C THR A 26 -11.88 11.69 -25.71
N PRO A 27 -10.62 11.24 -25.66
CA PRO A 27 -9.83 11.01 -26.88
C PRO A 27 -10.38 9.80 -27.68
N PRO A 28 -10.23 9.77 -29.02
CA PRO A 28 -10.85 8.77 -29.87
C PRO A 28 -10.30 7.34 -29.69
N LYS A 29 -11.25 6.39 -29.63
CA LYS A 29 -11.16 4.92 -29.72
C LYS A 29 -9.98 4.38 -30.53
N LYS A 30 -9.26 3.42 -29.92
CA LYS A 30 -9.04 2.10 -30.54
C LYS A 30 -9.38 1.00 -29.54
N GLU A 31 -10.26 0.12 -30.01
CA GLU A 31 -11.05 -0.89 -29.33
C GLU A 31 -10.42 -2.27 -29.52
N LYS A 32 -10.34 -3.08 -28.45
CA LYS A 32 -10.69 -4.53 -28.30
C LYS A 32 -10.68 -4.84 -26.78
N VAL A 33 -11.80 -4.69 -26.07
CA VAL A 33 -12.79 -5.74 -25.65
C VAL A 33 -12.17 -6.77 -24.69
N ALA A 34 -12.33 -6.56 -23.37
CA ALA A 34 -13.31 -7.20 -22.45
C ALA A 34 -12.77 -8.53 -21.90
N THR A 35 -13.01 -9.03 -20.70
CA THR A 35 -13.92 -8.83 -19.57
C THR A 35 -13.27 -9.65 -18.43
N ASN A 36 -13.35 -9.38 -17.13
CA ASN A 36 -14.53 -9.60 -16.29
C ASN A 36 -14.20 -9.16 -14.86
N ALA A 37 -15.28 -8.91 -14.13
CA ALA A 37 -15.45 -8.27 -12.87
C ALA A 37 -14.91 -9.00 -11.62
N GLN A 38 -14.91 -8.17 -10.57
CA GLN A 38 -14.70 -8.43 -9.15
C GLN A 38 -15.61 -9.56 -8.59
N PRO A 39 -15.32 -10.03 -7.37
CA PRO A 39 -16.18 -9.57 -6.27
C PRO A 39 -15.40 -9.04 -5.06
N LYS A 40 -15.81 -7.85 -4.64
CA LYS A 40 -15.68 -7.31 -3.28
C LYS A 40 -16.64 -8.09 -2.38
N VAL A 41 -16.13 -8.74 -1.34
CA VAL A 41 -16.94 -9.19 -0.20
C VAL A 41 -16.65 -8.23 0.95
N GLU A 42 -17.55 -7.27 1.10
CA GLU A 42 -17.78 -6.48 2.30
C GLU A 42 -18.77 -7.28 3.16
N GLN A 43 -18.34 -7.77 4.33
CA GLN A 43 -19.27 -8.27 5.33
C GLN A 43 -19.13 -7.46 6.62
N ASN A 44 -20.21 -6.71 6.78
CA ASN A 44 -20.69 -5.92 7.87
C ASN A 44 -20.42 -6.50 9.28
N PHE A 45 -20.01 -5.56 10.12
CA PHE A 45 -20.12 -5.53 11.57
C PHE A 45 -21.43 -6.15 12.07
N THR A 46 -21.35 -7.17 12.92
CA THR A 46 -22.37 -7.42 13.94
C THR A 46 -21.70 -7.40 15.29
N LYS A 47 -22.08 -6.34 16.01
CA LYS A 47 -21.92 -6.11 17.44
C LYS A 47 -22.54 -7.27 18.20
N GLU A 48 -21.76 -7.99 19.00
CA GLU A 48 -22.25 -8.51 20.27
C GLU A 48 -21.08 -8.67 21.24
N GLN A 49 -21.10 -7.85 22.28
CA GLN A 49 -20.20 -7.87 23.41
C GLN A 49 -20.96 -8.57 24.54
N PRO A 50 -20.47 -9.67 25.12
CA PRO A 50 -20.79 -10.00 26.50
C PRO A 50 -19.56 -9.72 27.36
N LYS A 51 -19.74 -8.71 28.19
CA LYS A 51 -18.91 -8.40 29.35
C LYS A 51 -19.17 -9.48 30.41
N SER A 52 -18.14 -10.20 30.81
CA SER A 52 -18.04 -10.87 32.12
C SER A 52 -16.55 -10.84 32.45
N SER A 53 -16.14 -9.81 33.18
CA SER A 53 -15.81 -9.92 34.61
C SER A 53 -14.44 -10.56 34.79
N GLU A 54 -13.49 -9.66 35.04
CA GLU A 54 -12.19 -9.86 35.65
C GLU A 54 -12.09 -11.16 36.45
N GLU A 55 -11.23 -12.08 36.02
CA GLU A 55 -10.54 -12.97 36.95
C GLU A 55 -9.15 -13.32 36.40
N PHE A 56 -8.18 -12.55 36.88
CA PHE A 56 -6.73 -12.77 36.96
C PHE A 56 -6.05 -13.49 35.77
N ALA A 57 -5.60 -12.68 34.80
CA ALA A 57 -4.39 -13.02 34.07
C ALA A 57 -3.26 -13.14 35.10
N SER A 58 -2.94 -14.38 35.45
CA SER A 58 -1.78 -14.70 36.25
C SER A 58 -0.55 -14.00 35.67
N GLU A 59 0.33 -13.49 36.54
CA GLU A 59 1.56 -12.80 36.12
C GLU A 59 2.44 -13.68 35.20
N ASP A 60 2.23 -15.00 35.21
CA ASP A 60 2.80 -16.00 34.30
C ASP A 60 2.32 -15.88 32.85
N GLU A 61 1.04 -15.57 32.61
CA GLU A 61 0.50 -15.34 31.27
C GLU A 61 1.04 -14.02 30.69
N LEU A 62 1.17 -12.98 31.53
CA LEU A 62 1.79 -11.71 31.12
C LEU A 62 3.29 -11.87 30.82
N LYS A 63 4.00 -12.71 31.60
CA LYS A 63 5.39 -13.08 31.31
C LYS A 63 5.52 -13.86 30.01
N LYS A 64 4.61 -14.81 29.73
CA LYS A 64 4.59 -15.55 28.46
C LYS A 64 4.27 -14.65 27.27
N VAL A 65 3.29 -13.75 27.38
CA VAL A 65 3.00 -12.76 26.33
C VAL A 65 4.18 -11.80 26.13
N LYS A 66 4.88 -11.43 27.21
CA LYS A 66 6.09 -10.61 27.14
C LYS A 66 7.28 -11.37 26.53
N GLU A 67 7.44 -12.65 26.85
CA GLU A 67 8.48 -13.52 26.27
C GLU A 67 8.19 -13.86 24.80
N LEU A 68 6.92 -14.09 24.45
CA LEU A 68 6.45 -14.24 23.08
C LEU A 68 6.62 -12.95 22.28
N SER A 69 6.33 -11.78 22.86
CA SER A 69 6.57 -10.50 22.19
C SER A 69 8.05 -10.15 22.08
N LEU A 70 8.90 -10.53 23.05
CA LEU A 70 10.36 -10.36 22.98
C LEU A 70 11.00 -11.32 21.98
N SER A 71 10.52 -12.55 21.88
CA SER A 71 10.96 -13.51 20.85
C SER A 71 10.48 -13.12 19.46
N VAL A 72 9.25 -12.60 19.32
CA VAL A 72 8.78 -11.97 18.08
C VAL A 72 9.61 -10.73 17.76
N ALA A 73 9.91 -9.85 18.72
CA ALA A 73 10.78 -8.68 18.51
C ALA A 73 12.23 -9.06 18.13
N LYS A 74 12.72 -10.22 18.55
CA LYS A 74 14.03 -10.78 18.15
C LYS A 74 13.99 -11.45 16.77
N VAL A 75 12.79 -11.83 16.30
CA VAL A 75 12.53 -12.30 14.93
C VAL A 75 12.16 -11.15 14.00
N HIS A 76 11.88 -9.96 14.52
CA HIS A 76 11.88 -8.74 13.71
C HIS A 76 13.30 -8.56 13.18
N ASN A 77 13.40 -8.31 11.88
CA ASN A 77 14.68 -8.06 11.24
C ASN A 77 15.30 -6.79 11.85
N GLU A 78 16.08 -6.96 12.93
CA GLU A 78 16.77 -5.87 13.61
C GLU A 78 17.65 -5.15 12.57
N GLY A 79 17.35 -3.87 12.32
CA GLY A 79 18.02 -3.07 11.30
C GLY A 79 17.29 -2.92 9.96
N VAL A 80 16.10 -3.48 9.80
CA VAL A 80 15.24 -3.25 8.62
C VAL A 80 14.23 -2.14 8.90
N SER A 81 14.09 -1.20 7.97
CA SER A 81 13.21 -0.06 8.12
C SER A 81 11.74 -0.48 8.10
N LYS A 82 10.93 0.28 8.85
CA LYS A 82 9.47 0.13 8.80
C LYS A 82 8.95 0.27 7.37
N GLN A 83 9.53 1.18 6.58
CA GLN A 83 9.13 1.41 5.20
C GLN A 83 9.36 0.18 4.34
N TYR A 84 10.53 -0.47 4.44
CA TYR A 84 10.78 -1.72 3.74
C TYR A 84 9.79 -2.80 4.18
N LEU A 85 9.57 -2.97 5.49
CA LEU A 85 8.68 -4.00 6.03
C LEU A 85 7.22 -3.84 5.59
N THR A 86 6.71 -2.60 5.50
CA THR A 86 5.31 -2.37 5.12
C THR A 86 5.08 -2.35 3.61
N THR A 87 6.10 -1.97 2.83
CA THR A 87 5.93 -1.67 1.40
C THR A 87 6.57 -2.73 0.51
N CYS A 88 7.76 -3.20 0.85
CA CYS A 88 8.58 -4.06 -0.01
C CYS A 88 8.51 -5.55 0.42
N ALA A 89 8.64 -5.80 1.73
CA ALA A 89 8.65 -7.13 2.30
C ALA A 89 7.41 -7.99 2.01
N PRO A 90 6.18 -7.44 1.85
CA PRO A 90 5.02 -8.26 1.51
C PRO A 90 5.17 -9.06 0.21
N CYS A 91 6.01 -8.60 -0.72
CA CYS A 91 6.26 -9.28 -1.99
C CYS A 91 7.69 -9.84 -2.11
N HIS A 92 8.69 -9.07 -1.67
CA HIS A 92 10.10 -9.46 -1.76
C HIS A 92 10.60 -10.27 -0.54
N GLY A 93 9.77 -10.44 0.49
CA GLY A 93 10.16 -11.08 1.74
C GLY A 93 10.96 -10.14 2.65
N ALA A 94 11.03 -10.49 3.93
CA ALA A 94 11.68 -9.65 4.94
C ALA A 94 13.20 -9.52 4.74
N ASN A 95 13.81 -10.48 4.03
CA ASN A 95 15.23 -10.53 3.66
C ASN A 95 15.49 -10.26 2.16
N ALA A 96 14.49 -9.77 1.43
CA ALA A 96 14.52 -9.50 -0.02
C ALA A 96 14.85 -10.70 -0.93
N LYS A 97 14.79 -11.94 -0.44
CA LYS A 97 15.07 -13.15 -1.23
C LYS A 97 13.91 -13.60 -2.11
N GLY A 98 12.73 -13.01 -1.92
CA GLY A 98 11.58 -13.22 -2.79
C GLY A 98 10.89 -14.58 -2.64
N VAL A 99 9.56 -14.56 -2.71
CA VAL A 99 8.72 -15.76 -2.91
C VAL A 99 7.62 -15.42 -3.91
N VAL A 100 7.02 -14.24 -3.77
CA VAL A 100 6.02 -13.68 -4.69
C VAL A 100 6.67 -12.79 -5.76
N ALA A 101 7.59 -11.92 -5.34
CA ALA A 101 8.43 -11.11 -6.22
C ALA A 101 9.86 -11.67 -6.25
N PRO A 102 10.67 -11.33 -7.27
CA PRO A 102 12.01 -11.90 -7.42
C PRO A 102 12.96 -11.50 -6.28
N ASP A 103 13.98 -12.32 -6.09
CA ASP A 103 15.15 -12.00 -5.27
C ASP A 103 15.81 -10.71 -5.79
N ILE A 104 16.12 -9.78 -4.89
CA ILE A 104 16.82 -8.52 -5.20
C ILE A 104 18.09 -8.33 -4.36
N THR A 105 18.52 -9.32 -3.59
CA THR A 105 19.73 -9.29 -2.75
C THR A 105 21.04 -9.30 -3.56
N HIS A 106 20.98 -9.75 -4.80
CA HIS A 106 22.14 -9.83 -5.69
C HIS A 106 22.51 -8.48 -6.32
N LEU A 107 21.62 -7.49 -6.27
CA LEU A 107 21.82 -6.18 -6.88
C LEU A 107 22.67 -5.27 -5.98
N SER A 108 23.55 -4.49 -6.60
CA SER A 108 24.25 -3.40 -5.90
C SER A 108 23.30 -2.24 -5.57
N LYS A 109 23.72 -1.36 -4.65
CA LYS A 109 22.98 -0.13 -4.30
C LYS A 109 22.64 0.70 -5.55
N ASP A 110 23.61 0.91 -6.43
CA ASP A 110 23.42 1.75 -7.63
C ASP A 110 22.44 1.12 -8.62
N GLU A 111 22.49 -0.21 -8.79
CA GLU A 111 21.53 -0.94 -9.63
C GLU A 111 20.12 -0.91 -9.04
N LEU A 112 19.98 -1.06 -7.72
CA LEU A 112 18.70 -0.93 -7.03
C LEU A 112 18.13 0.47 -7.20
N LEU A 113 18.91 1.51 -6.92
CA LEU A 113 18.48 2.90 -7.06
C LEU A 113 18.04 3.19 -8.50
N LYS A 114 18.83 2.76 -9.48
CA LYS A 114 18.49 2.90 -10.89
C LYS A 114 17.18 2.19 -11.24
N LYS A 115 17.00 0.93 -10.82
CA LYS A 115 15.78 0.17 -11.10
C LYS A 115 14.57 0.79 -10.43
N LEU A 116 14.68 1.20 -9.17
CA LEU A 116 13.62 1.89 -8.43
C LEU A 116 13.21 3.18 -9.14
N ALA A 117 14.17 4.00 -9.56
CA ALA A 117 13.91 5.22 -10.32
C ALA A 117 13.27 4.93 -11.68
N ASP A 118 13.72 3.89 -12.40
CA ASP A 118 13.17 3.51 -13.70
C ASP A 118 11.73 2.95 -13.56
N TYR A 119 11.40 2.25 -12.47
CA TYR A 119 10.02 1.85 -12.16
C TYR A 119 9.14 3.05 -11.80
N LYS A 120 9.62 3.96 -10.95
CA LYS A 120 8.91 5.19 -10.59
C LYS A 120 8.60 6.06 -11.82
N ALA A 121 9.58 6.19 -12.72
CA ALA A 121 9.42 6.90 -13.99
C ALA A 121 8.58 6.13 -15.04
N GLY A 122 8.26 4.86 -14.79
CA GLY A 122 7.51 4.01 -15.73
C GLY A 122 8.29 3.61 -16.98
N LYS A 123 9.63 3.66 -16.94
CA LYS A 123 10.48 3.17 -18.03
C LYS A 123 10.46 1.65 -18.12
N VAL A 124 10.31 0.98 -16.98
CA VAL A 124 10.05 -0.46 -16.91
C VAL A 124 8.55 -0.68 -16.77
N GLN A 125 7.98 -1.51 -17.65
CA GLN A 125 6.56 -1.82 -17.66
C GLN A 125 6.19 -2.70 -16.47
N ASN A 126 5.79 -2.08 -15.36
CA ASN A 126 5.23 -2.74 -14.18
C ASN A 126 4.34 -1.76 -13.43
N SER A 127 3.02 -1.88 -13.61
CA SER A 127 2.04 -0.97 -13.00
C SER A 127 2.02 -1.06 -11.47
N LEU A 128 2.25 -2.25 -10.90
CA LEU A 128 2.29 -2.45 -9.45
C LEU A 128 3.47 -1.71 -8.84
N MET A 129 4.68 -1.94 -9.38
CA MET A 129 5.89 -1.30 -8.85
C MET A 129 5.85 0.22 -9.07
N LYS A 130 5.36 0.68 -10.22
CA LYS A 130 5.16 2.11 -10.48
C LYS A 130 4.20 2.75 -9.48
N GLY A 131 3.05 2.12 -9.25
CA GLY A 131 2.04 2.61 -8.30
C GLY A 131 2.59 2.70 -6.88
N LEU A 132 3.36 1.68 -6.46
CA LEU A 132 3.99 1.62 -5.14
C LEU A 132 5.01 2.74 -4.91
N LEU A 133 5.76 3.10 -5.95
CA LEU A 133 6.83 4.10 -5.88
C LEU A 133 6.38 5.53 -6.21
N THR A 134 5.11 5.73 -6.61
CA THR A 134 4.61 7.05 -7.06
C THR A 134 4.75 8.13 -5.98
N ASN A 135 4.53 7.77 -4.72
CA ASN A 135 4.61 8.69 -3.57
C ASN A 135 5.92 8.57 -2.77
N VAL A 136 6.91 7.85 -3.28
CA VAL A 136 8.20 7.67 -2.61
C VAL A 136 9.17 8.73 -3.12
N SER A 137 9.73 9.53 -2.21
CA SER A 137 10.72 10.57 -2.55
C SER A 137 12.06 9.96 -3.00
N ASP A 138 12.89 10.75 -3.69
CA ASP A 138 14.17 10.23 -4.21
C ASP A 138 15.16 9.87 -3.07
N SER A 139 15.10 10.59 -1.95
CA SER A 139 15.87 10.27 -0.74
C SER A 139 15.43 8.94 -0.11
N GLU A 140 14.14 8.64 -0.12
CA GLU A 140 13.62 7.34 0.34
C GLU A 140 14.01 6.21 -0.62
N LEU A 141 14.05 6.45 -1.93
CA LEU A 141 14.56 5.46 -2.89
C LEU A 141 16.03 5.13 -2.63
N GLU A 142 16.85 6.15 -2.36
CA GLU A 142 18.26 5.95 -2.02
C GLU A 142 18.41 5.19 -0.70
N SER A 143 17.61 5.54 0.31
CA SER A 143 17.61 4.85 1.60
C SER A 143 17.20 3.38 1.46
N LEU A 144 16.16 3.09 0.68
CA LEU A 144 15.71 1.73 0.38
C LEU A 144 16.77 0.94 -0.40
N ALA A 145 17.40 1.56 -1.41
CA ALA A 145 18.47 0.92 -2.16
C ALA A 145 19.69 0.60 -1.29
N ASP A 146 20.09 1.54 -0.44
CA ASP A 146 21.18 1.38 0.53
C ASP A 146 20.88 0.23 1.50
N GLU A 147 19.68 0.21 2.07
CA GLU A 147 19.23 -0.81 3.01
C GLU A 147 19.18 -2.20 2.37
N ILE A 148 18.52 -2.36 1.22
CA ILE A 148 18.37 -3.65 0.53
C ILE A 148 19.73 -4.20 0.11
N SER A 149 20.67 -3.34 -0.32
CA SER A 149 22.02 -3.77 -0.72
C SER A 149 22.84 -4.39 0.42
N LYS A 150 22.46 -4.12 1.68
CA LYS A 150 23.12 -4.64 2.88
C LYS A 150 22.52 -5.97 3.35
N PHE A 151 21.44 -6.45 2.74
CA PHE A 151 20.86 -7.72 3.12
C PHE A 151 21.81 -8.87 2.81
N LYS A 152 21.73 -9.91 3.64
CA LYS A 152 22.58 -11.09 3.52
C LYS A 152 22.23 -11.84 2.23
N LYS A 153 23.20 -11.92 1.33
CA LYS A 153 23.13 -12.67 0.07
C LYS A 153 22.87 -14.17 0.29
#